data_AF-A0A7H0Y344-F1
#
_entry.id   AF-A0A7H0Y344-F1
#
_cell.length_a   1.000
_cell.length_b   1.000
_cell.length_c   1.000
_cell.angle_alpha   90.00
_cell.angle_beta   90.00
_cell.angle_gamma   90.00
#
_symmetry.space_group_name_H-M   'P 1'
#
loop_
_entity.id
_entity.type
_entity.pdbx_description
1 polymer ?
#
loop_
_entity_poly.entity_id
_entity_poly.type
_entity_poly.pdbx_seq_one_letter_code
_entity_poly.pdbx_strand_id
1 'polypeptide(L)'
;MMDKLDWLSESLATVIANVAYTSWKHFSNEQKELVKVAFHKDLESNNIDVTDELIEAVKEEFLGSPMASMLIEYISKFAKITKQLKQDSKSTIIKFNEFGFPMILHTVIKDFKIEPYAQYSDSLVIAHKPKQRRKVWETRVLPYEELMIYDGWIDIDTDKVLNNVIKSNDFVTVKQSKYRCFDKRFLSDIRNLINVQPLAILN
;
A
#
# COMPACT_ATOMS: atom_id res chain seq x y z
N MET A 1 1.89 -21.04 -22.01
CA MET A 1 2.00 -20.88 -20.54
C MET A 1 3.34 -21.42 -20.08
N MET A 2 3.70 -22.65 -20.45
CA MET A 2 5.03 -23.24 -20.19
C MET A 2 6.20 -22.37 -20.67
N ASP A 3 6.17 -21.90 -21.93
CA ASP A 3 7.21 -21.00 -22.47
C ASP A 3 7.40 -19.69 -21.68
N LYS A 4 6.33 -19.18 -21.05
CA LYS A 4 6.42 -17.97 -20.21
C LYS A 4 7.04 -18.27 -18.84
N LEU A 5 6.73 -19.44 -18.27
CA LEU A 5 7.24 -19.87 -16.96
C LEU A 5 8.73 -20.19 -17.04
N ASP A 6 9.16 -20.87 -18.10
CA ASP A 6 10.57 -21.12 -18.39
C ASP A 6 11.34 -19.80 -18.53
N TRP A 7 10.82 -18.86 -19.33
CA TRP A 7 11.43 -17.55 -19.50
C TRP A 7 11.55 -16.77 -18.17
N LEU A 8 10.51 -16.77 -17.33
CA LEU A 8 10.53 -16.11 -16.02
C LEU A 8 11.59 -16.71 -15.09
N SER A 9 11.70 -18.04 -15.09
CA SER A 9 12.70 -18.77 -14.32
C SER A 9 14.12 -18.43 -14.77
N GLU A 10 14.37 -18.46 -16.08
CA GLU A 10 15.67 -18.12 -16.66
C GLU A 10 16.06 -16.66 -16.41
N SER A 11 15.11 -15.73 -16.60
CA SER A 11 15.34 -14.30 -16.33
C SER A 11 15.68 -14.07 -14.86
N LEU A 12 14.89 -14.60 -13.92
CA LEU A 12 15.16 -14.42 -12.49
C LEU A 12 16.50 -15.05 -12.08
N ALA A 13 16.81 -16.26 -12.57
CA ALA A 13 18.08 -16.92 -12.30
C ALA A 13 19.27 -16.10 -12.81
N THR A 14 19.14 -15.53 -14.00
CA THR A 14 20.17 -14.65 -14.61
C THR A 14 20.38 -13.40 -13.77
N VAL A 15 19.29 -12.74 -13.34
CA VAL A 15 19.39 -11.54 -12.50
C VAL A 15 20.03 -11.86 -11.14
N ILE A 16 19.65 -12.98 -10.51
CA ILE A 16 20.26 -13.42 -9.24
C ILE A 16 21.77 -13.63 -9.42
N ALA A 17 22.17 -14.35 -10.47
CA ALA A 17 23.58 -14.64 -10.75
C ALA A 17 24.39 -13.36 -11.02
N ASN A 18 23.80 -12.36 -11.66
CA ASN A 18 24.43 -11.06 -11.93
C ASN A 18 24.65 -10.22 -10.67
N VAL A 19 23.81 -10.35 -9.65
CA VAL A 19 23.97 -9.62 -8.38
C VAL A 19 24.94 -10.33 -7.45
N ALA A 20 24.77 -11.64 -7.23
CA ALA A 20 25.69 -12.45 -6.45
C ALA A 20 25.48 -13.94 -6.72
N TYR A 21 26.58 -14.69 -6.83
CA TYR A 21 26.54 -16.14 -6.99
C TYR A 21 26.29 -16.87 -5.67
N THR A 22 25.14 -16.62 -5.03
CA THR A 22 24.72 -17.27 -3.77
C THR A 22 23.21 -17.54 -3.77
N SER A 23 22.72 -18.31 -2.79
CA SER A 23 21.28 -18.55 -2.64
C SER A 23 20.55 -17.29 -2.16
N TRP A 24 19.33 -17.05 -2.67
CA TRP A 24 18.42 -15.97 -2.25
C TRP A 24 18.31 -15.79 -0.72
N LYS A 25 18.38 -16.89 0.03
CA LYS A 25 18.31 -16.87 1.51
C LYS A 25 19.47 -16.13 2.17
N HIS A 26 20.62 -16.05 1.50
CA HIS A 26 21.84 -15.42 2.00
C HIS A 26 22.04 -13.98 1.50
N PHE A 27 21.14 -13.47 0.66
CA PHE A 27 21.23 -12.09 0.18
C PHE A 27 20.94 -11.10 1.30
N SER A 28 21.71 -10.01 1.34
CA SER A 28 21.37 -8.83 2.14
C SER A 28 20.09 -8.18 1.63
N ASN A 29 19.45 -7.33 2.45
CA ASN A 29 18.25 -6.61 2.03
C ASN A 29 18.51 -5.72 0.80
N GLU A 30 19.68 -5.10 0.71
CA GLU A 30 20.09 -4.29 -0.44
C GLU A 30 20.22 -5.14 -1.71
N GLN A 31 20.85 -6.31 -1.62
CA GLN A 31 20.99 -7.21 -2.77
C GLN A 31 19.64 -7.75 -3.25
N LYS A 32 18.72 -8.06 -2.32
CA LYS A 32 17.35 -8.49 -2.65
C LYS A 32 16.61 -7.41 -3.43
N GLU A 33 16.76 -6.15 -3.02
CA GLU A 33 16.15 -5.02 -3.71
C GLU A 33 16.78 -4.82 -5.11
N LEU A 34 18.09 -4.98 -5.26
CA LEU A 34 18.75 -4.91 -6.58
C LEU A 34 18.24 -5.98 -7.55
N VAL A 35 18.14 -7.24 -7.11
CA VAL A 35 17.59 -8.33 -7.93
C VAL A 35 16.18 -8.01 -8.37
N LYS A 36 15.35 -7.56 -7.43
CA LYS A 36 13.95 -7.24 -7.69
C LYS A 36 13.79 -6.12 -8.70
N VAL A 37 14.54 -5.03 -8.54
CA VAL A 37 14.52 -3.89 -9.49
C VAL A 37 14.96 -4.34 -10.89
N ALA A 38 16.02 -5.14 -10.99
CA ALA A 38 16.50 -5.64 -12.26
C ALA A 38 15.48 -6.61 -12.92
N PHE A 39 14.87 -7.51 -12.14
CA PHE A 39 13.85 -8.41 -12.64
C PHE A 39 12.60 -7.66 -13.14
N HIS A 40 12.13 -6.64 -12.41
CA HIS A 40 11.03 -5.79 -12.88
C HIS A 40 11.38 -5.06 -14.18
N LYS A 41 12.62 -4.60 -14.33
CA LYS A 41 13.09 -3.98 -15.57
C LYS A 41 13.10 -4.96 -16.75
N ASP A 42 13.44 -6.22 -16.51
CA ASP A 42 13.38 -7.28 -17.53
C ASP A 42 11.94 -7.55 -17.96
N LEU A 43 10.99 -7.58 -17.02
CA LEU A 43 9.55 -7.71 -17.34
C LEU A 43 9.06 -6.57 -18.23
N GLU A 44 9.40 -5.32 -17.90
CA GLU A 44 9.05 -4.13 -18.68
C GLU A 44 9.68 -4.19 -20.09
N SER A 45 10.98 -4.47 -20.17
CA SER A 45 11.74 -4.46 -21.42
C SER A 45 11.25 -5.52 -22.41
N ASN A 46 10.70 -6.62 -21.91
CA ASN A 46 10.18 -7.73 -22.70
C ASN A 46 8.65 -7.69 -22.84
N ASN A 47 7.98 -6.63 -22.39
CA ASN A 47 6.51 -6.45 -22.43
C ASN A 47 5.75 -7.67 -21.87
N ILE A 48 6.23 -8.21 -20.76
CA ILE A 48 5.59 -9.36 -20.12
C ILE A 48 4.31 -8.90 -19.42
N ASP A 49 3.17 -9.33 -19.95
CA ASP A 49 1.88 -9.16 -19.29
C ASP A 49 1.76 -10.18 -18.15
N VAL A 50 1.71 -9.65 -16.93
CA VAL A 50 1.64 -10.42 -15.69
C VAL A 50 0.19 -10.45 -15.22
N THR A 51 -0.42 -11.63 -15.24
CA THR A 51 -1.81 -11.85 -14.82
C THR A 51 -1.87 -12.63 -13.51
N ASP A 52 -3.00 -12.59 -12.81
CA ASP A 52 -3.21 -13.41 -11.60
C ASP A 52 -3.06 -14.91 -11.90
N GLU A 53 -3.48 -15.37 -13.08
CA GLU A 53 -3.29 -16.77 -13.53
C GLU A 53 -1.82 -17.14 -13.65
N LEU A 54 -0.99 -16.24 -14.18
CA LEU A 54 0.46 -16.46 -14.28
C LEU A 54 1.11 -16.51 -12.89
N ILE A 55 0.66 -15.65 -11.98
CA ILE A 55 1.14 -15.64 -10.59
C ILE A 55 0.79 -16.96 -9.90
N GLU A 56 -0.42 -17.48 -10.11
CA GLU A 56 -0.83 -18.75 -9.50
C GLU A 56 -0.04 -19.92 -10.07
N ALA A 57 0.17 -19.98 -11.40
CA ALA A 57 1.03 -20.97 -12.03
C ALA A 57 2.46 -20.93 -11.46
N VAL A 58 3.03 -19.73 -11.24
CA VAL A 58 4.35 -19.58 -10.63
C VAL A 58 4.38 -20.07 -9.18
N LYS A 59 3.32 -19.86 -8.39
CA LYS A 59 3.26 -20.38 -7.01
C LYS A 59 3.21 -21.90 -6.97
N GLU A 60 2.47 -22.52 -7.89
CA GLU A 60 2.34 -23.97 -7.99
C GLU A 60 3.65 -24.62 -8.45
N GLU A 61 4.29 -24.05 -9.47
CA GLU A 61 5.50 -24.63 -10.08
C GLU A 61 6.78 -24.30 -9.29
N PHE A 62 6.91 -23.09 -8.76
CA PHE A 62 8.13 -22.60 -8.11
C PHE A 62 7.94 -22.35 -6.61
N LEU A 63 7.50 -23.37 -5.88
CA LEU A 63 7.29 -23.33 -4.43
C LEU A 63 8.53 -22.82 -3.68
N GLY A 64 8.36 -21.75 -2.90
CA GLY A 64 9.43 -21.14 -2.10
C GLY A 64 10.34 -20.18 -2.87
N SER A 65 10.10 -19.96 -4.16
CA SER A 65 10.76 -18.92 -4.95
C SER A 65 10.23 -17.53 -4.56
N PRO A 66 11.08 -16.48 -4.57
CA PRO A 66 10.61 -15.10 -4.43
C PRO A 66 9.84 -14.60 -5.66
N MET A 67 9.86 -15.33 -6.77
CA MET A 67 9.29 -14.91 -8.05
C MET A 67 7.83 -14.47 -7.94
N ALA A 68 6.98 -15.29 -7.30
CA ALA A 68 5.56 -14.94 -7.13
C ALA A 68 5.39 -13.61 -6.39
N SER A 69 6.14 -13.39 -5.30
CA SER A 69 6.10 -12.12 -4.56
C SER A 69 6.58 -10.92 -5.39
N MET A 70 7.60 -11.13 -6.24
CA MET A 70 8.08 -10.09 -7.15
C MET A 70 7.07 -9.75 -8.26
N LEU A 71 6.39 -10.75 -8.82
CA LEU A 71 5.36 -10.56 -9.84
C LEU A 71 4.12 -9.86 -9.27
N ILE A 72 3.69 -10.27 -8.08
CA ILE A 72 2.62 -9.60 -7.35
C ILE A 72 2.98 -8.13 -7.16
N GLU A 73 4.20 -7.84 -6.69
CA GLU A 73 4.62 -6.46 -6.50
C GLU A 73 4.73 -5.68 -7.83
N TYR A 74 5.11 -6.33 -8.92
CA TYR A 74 5.19 -5.69 -10.23
C TYR A 74 3.84 -5.15 -10.71
N ILE A 75 2.78 -5.93 -10.56
CA ILE A 75 1.41 -5.52 -10.95
C ILE A 75 0.69 -4.73 -9.86
N SER A 76 1.22 -4.76 -8.64
CA SER A 76 0.56 -4.17 -7.48
C SER A 76 0.43 -2.66 -7.63
N LYS A 77 -0.81 -2.17 -7.52
CA LYS A 77 -1.08 -0.73 -7.36
C LYS A 77 -0.38 -0.16 -6.12
N PHE A 78 -0.06 -1.00 -5.13
CA PHE A 78 0.61 -0.60 -3.91
C PHE A 78 2.12 -0.43 -4.05
N ALA A 79 2.76 -1.02 -5.07
CA ALA A 79 4.22 -0.92 -5.24
C ALA A 79 4.69 0.52 -5.48
N LYS A 80 3.88 1.32 -6.19
CA LYS A 80 4.15 2.75 -6.33
C LYS A 80 4.02 3.49 -5.00
N ILE A 81 3.05 3.09 -4.17
CA ILE A 81 2.79 3.68 -2.85
C ILE A 81 3.97 3.38 -1.92
N THR A 82 4.39 2.13 -1.80
CA THR A 82 5.49 1.72 -0.92
C THR A 82 6.80 2.42 -1.26
N LYS A 83 7.11 2.64 -2.54
CA LYS A 83 8.29 3.42 -2.98
C LYS A 83 8.26 4.89 -2.52
N GLN A 84 7.09 5.45 -2.25
CA GLN A 84 6.93 6.82 -1.78
C GLN A 84 6.93 6.93 -0.26
N LEU A 85 6.61 5.84 0.45
CA LEU A 85 6.59 5.82 1.91
C LEU A 85 7.99 5.83 2.50
N LYS A 86 8.11 6.47 3.66
CA LYS A 86 9.36 6.56 4.41
C LYS A 86 9.18 5.96 5.79
N GLN A 87 10.06 5.05 6.15
CA GLN A 87 10.09 4.49 7.50
C GLN A 87 10.38 5.60 8.53
N ASP A 88 9.79 5.48 9.71
CA ASP A 88 9.90 6.42 10.84
C ASP A 88 9.47 7.87 10.52
N SER A 89 8.71 8.07 9.46
CA SER A 89 8.19 9.38 9.07
C SER A 89 6.83 9.68 9.70
N LYS A 90 6.58 10.95 10.00
CA LYS A 90 5.23 11.41 10.36
C LYS A 90 4.39 11.43 9.09
N SER A 91 3.16 10.95 9.17
CA SER A 91 2.25 10.93 8.03
C SER A 91 0.80 11.13 8.47
N THR A 92 -0.02 11.58 7.54
CA THR A 92 -1.47 11.64 7.71
C THR A 92 -2.11 10.66 6.74
N ILE A 93 -2.78 9.64 7.27
CA ILE A 93 -3.47 8.61 6.50
C ILE A 93 -4.96 8.95 6.47
N ILE A 94 -5.54 8.98 5.29
CA ILE A 94 -6.96 9.26 5.07
C ILE A 94 -7.55 8.11 4.27
N LYS A 95 -8.52 7.41 4.86
CA LYS A 95 -9.25 6.29 4.24
C LYS A 95 -10.62 6.13 4.88
N PHE A 96 -11.41 5.21 4.36
CA PHE A 96 -12.54 4.65 5.12
C PHE A 96 -12.06 3.55 6.06
N ASN A 97 -12.69 3.39 7.21
CA ASN A 97 -12.49 2.16 8.00
C ASN A 97 -13.31 0.99 7.41
N GLU A 98 -13.20 -0.19 8.02
CA GLU A 98 -13.86 -1.42 7.56
C GLU A 98 -15.40 -1.31 7.50
N PHE A 99 -16.00 -0.39 8.26
CA PHE A 99 -17.44 -0.13 8.27
C PHE A 99 -17.86 1.01 7.33
N GLY A 100 -16.91 1.55 6.56
CA GLY A 100 -17.15 2.64 5.61
C GLY A 100 -17.20 4.02 6.23
N PHE A 101 -16.79 4.20 7.49
CA PHE A 101 -16.74 5.53 8.09
C PHE A 101 -15.45 6.27 7.69
N PRO A 102 -15.54 7.56 7.33
CA PRO A 102 -14.38 8.41 7.10
C PRO A 102 -13.41 8.40 8.27
N MET A 103 -12.12 8.28 7.98
CA MET A 103 -11.07 8.24 8.98
C MET A 103 -9.86 9.07 8.55
N ILE A 104 -9.43 9.97 9.44
CA ILE A 104 -8.21 10.78 9.28
C ILE A 104 -7.30 10.42 10.47
N LEU A 105 -6.13 9.87 10.17
CA LEU A 105 -5.17 9.35 11.13
C LEU A 105 -3.85 10.10 11.03
N HIS A 106 -3.52 10.88 12.06
CA HIS A 106 -2.15 11.34 12.26
C HIS A 106 -1.32 10.21 12.87
N THR A 107 -0.23 9.83 12.22
CA THR A 107 0.56 8.67 12.65
C THR A 107 2.04 8.81 12.33
N VAL A 108 2.86 7.89 12.84
CA VAL A 108 4.24 7.69 12.41
C VAL A 108 4.33 6.30 11.78
N ILE A 109 4.70 6.23 10.50
CA ILE A 109 4.88 4.95 9.80
C ILE A 109 6.12 4.27 10.35
N LYS A 110 6.00 3.01 10.73
CA LYS A 110 7.08 2.20 11.32
C LYS A 110 7.58 1.11 10.41
N ASP A 111 6.69 0.56 9.60
CA ASP A 111 7.01 -0.40 8.57
C ASP A 111 5.87 -0.45 7.55
N PHE A 112 6.14 -0.97 6.37
CA PHE A 112 5.13 -1.22 5.35
C PHE A 112 5.56 -2.35 4.42
N LYS A 113 4.60 -3.17 4.02
CA LYS A 113 4.83 -4.32 3.15
C LYS A 113 3.62 -4.60 2.28
N ILE A 114 3.89 -5.28 1.16
CA ILE A 114 2.85 -5.83 0.29
C ILE A 114 2.82 -7.32 0.54
N GLU A 115 1.65 -7.85 0.87
CA GLU A 115 1.46 -9.29 1.08
C GLU A 115 0.04 -9.72 0.68
N PRO A 116 -0.17 -10.98 0.27
CA PRO A 116 -1.49 -11.50 -0.04
C PRO A 116 -2.40 -11.49 1.19
N TYR A 117 -3.71 -11.31 0.97
CA TYR A 117 -4.70 -11.38 2.05
C TYR A 117 -6.07 -11.86 1.57
N ALA A 118 -6.58 -12.90 2.24
CA ALA A 118 -7.84 -13.55 1.89
C ALA A 118 -7.88 -13.92 0.39
N GLN A 119 -8.83 -13.36 -0.36
CA GLN A 119 -9.01 -13.60 -1.80
C GLN A 119 -8.17 -12.68 -2.70
N TYR A 120 -7.43 -11.73 -2.13
CA TYR A 120 -6.65 -10.76 -2.90
C TYR A 120 -5.18 -11.22 -3.03
N SER A 121 -4.67 -11.16 -4.25
CA SER A 121 -3.26 -11.48 -4.57
C SER A 121 -2.29 -10.53 -3.88
N ASP A 122 -2.71 -9.29 -3.62
CA ASP A 122 -1.96 -8.30 -2.85
C ASP A 122 -2.83 -7.48 -1.87
N SER A 123 -2.16 -6.92 -0.87
CA SER A 123 -2.69 -5.91 0.03
C SER A 123 -1.54 -5.10 0.61
N LEU A 124 -1.78 -3.83 0.90
CA LEU A 124 -0.81 -2.99 1.59
C LEU A 124 -1.03 -3.08 3.10
N VAL A 125 0.01 -3.48 3.81
CA VAL A 125 0.03 -3.45 5.28
C VAL A 125 0.93 -2.31 5.70
N ILE A 126 0.39 -1.38 6.48
CA ILE A 126 1.13 -0.28 7.08
C ILE A 126 1.15 -0.53 8.58
N ALA A 127 2.34 -0.77 9.13
CA ALA A 127 2.55 -0.75 10.58
C ALA A 127 2.87 0.68 11.00
N HIS A 128 2.08 1.24 11.91
CA HIS A 128 2.17 2.64 12.26
C HIS A 128 1.82 2.90 13.72
N LYS A 129 2.30 4.01 14.28
CA LYS A 129 2.00 4.43 15.65
C LYS A 129 1.09 5.64 15.60
N PRO A 130 -0.24 5.51 15.83
CA PRO A 130 -1.14 6.66 15.82
C PRO A 130 -0.73 7.71 16.86
N LYS A 131 -1.00 8.97 16.56
CA LYS A 131 -0.74 10.09 17.47
C LYS A 131 -1.41 9.82 18.83
N GLN A 132 -0.69 10.11 19.91
CA GLN A 132 -1.11 9.84 21.30
C GLN A 132 -1.32 8.36 21.68
N ARG A 133 -1.00 7.40 20.80
CA ARG A 133 -1.00 5.98 21.14
C ARG A 133 0.41 5.48 21.41
N ARG A 134 0.55 4.54 22.34
CA ARG A 134 1.85 3.93 22.69
C ARG A 134 2.18 2.73 21.80
N LYS A 135 1.16 1.92 21.46
CA LYS A 135 1.30 0.70 20.67
C LYS A 135 1.41 1.02 19.17
N VAL A 136 2.10 0.13 18.45
CA VAL A 136 2.06 0.06 16.99
C VAL A 136 0.76 -0.66 16.60
N TRP A 137 0.12 -0.15 15.57
CA TRP A 137 -1.10 -0.66 14.96
C TRP A 137 -0.79 -1.06 13.53
N GLU A 138 -1.52 -2.04 13.02
CA GLU A 138 -1.45 -2.41 11.62
C GLU A 138 -2.75 -1.98 10.94
N THR A 139 -2.61 -1.26 9.84
CA THR A 139 -3.71 -0.94 8.93
C THR A 139 -3.46 -1.68 7.64
N ARG A 140 -4.41 -2.54 7.25
CA ARG A 140 -4.44 -3.18 5.95
C ARG A 140 -5.28 -2.36 4.98
N VAL A 141 -4.83 -2.28 3.73
CA VAL A 141 -5.54 -1.64 2.62
C VAL A 141 -5.68 -2.66 1.50
N LEU A 142 -6.92 -2.88 1.06
CA LEU A 142 -7.25 -3.85 0.01
C LEU A 142 -7.33 -3.17 -1.37
N PRO A 143 -7.19 -3.92 -2.48
CA PRO A 143 -7.08 -3.33 -3.83
C PRO A 143 -8.27 -2.48 -4.29
N TYR A 144 -9.44 -2.70 -3.69
CA TYR A 144 -10.67 -1.96 -3.97
C TYR A 144 -10.89 -0.75 -3.04
N GLU A 145 -10.06 -0.59 -2.01
CA GLU A 145 -10.18 0.51 -1.06
C GLU A 145 -9.46 1.76 -1.57
N GLU A 146 -10.00 2.92 -1.20
CA GLU A 146 -9.37 4.19 -1.50
C GLU A 146 -8.52 4.67 -0.33
N LEU A 147 -7.37 5.30 -0.63
CA LEU A 147 -6.37 5.72 0.34
C LEU A 147 -5.67 7.00 -0.11
N MET A 148 -5.47 7.94 0.81
CA MET A 148 -4.51 9.04 0.64
C MET A 148 -3.53 9.07 1.82
N ILE A 149 -2.26 9.28 1.50
CA ILE A 149 -1.20 9.46 2.49
C ILE A 149 -0.52 10.79 2.21
N TYR A 150 -0.40 11.63 3.22
CA TYR A 150 0.33 12.89 3.18
C TYR A 150 1.60 12.78 4.03
N ASP A 151 2.66 13.47 3.59
CA ASP A 151 3.87 13.66 4.39
C ASP A 151 3.60 14.65 5.53
N GLY A 152 4.01 14.29 6.74
CA GLY A 152 3.76 15.06 7.95
C GLY A 152 2.35 14.92 8.53
N TRP A 153 2.14 15.60 9.65
CA TRP A 153 0.81 15.73 10.26
C TRP A 153 0.14 16.98 9.70
N ILE A 154 -0.74 16.78 8.74
CA ILE A 154 -1.51 17.86 8.15
C ILE A 154 -2.48 18.38 9.21
N ASP A 155 -2.44 19.68 9.47
CA ASP A 155 -3.33 20.31 10.44
C ASP A 155 -4.73 20.40 9.83
N ILE A 156 -5.61 19.51 10.29
CA ILE A 156 -6.98 19.38 9.83
C ILE A 156 -7.85 19.32 11.07
N ASP A 157 -8.83 20.22 11.14
CA ASP A 157 -9.89 20.15 12.15
C ASP A 157 -10.84 19.02 11.78
N THR A 158 -10.45 17.79 12.13
CA THR A 158 -11.15 16.55 11.76
C THR A 158 -12.63 16.61 12.14
N ASP A 159 -12.97 17.20 13.28
CA ASP A 159 -14.35 17.30 13.73
C ASP A 159 -15.18 18.22 12.84
N LYS A 160 -14.69 19.42 12.50
CA LYS A 160 -15.38 20.31 11.55
C LYS A 160 -15.43 19.73 10.15
N VAL A 161 -14.43 18.96 9.76
CA VAL A 161 -14.35 18.39 8.41
C VAL A 161 -15.29 17.22 8.24
N LEU A 162 -15.46 16.39 9.27
CA LEU A 162 -16.32 15.21 9.22
C LEU A 162 -17.75 15.49 9.65
N ASN A 163 -18.01 16.51 10.48
CA ASN A 163 -19.31 16.73 11.08
C ASN A 163 -19.86 18.13 10.81
N ASN A 164 -21.19 18.22 10.77
CA ASN A 164 -21.96 19.45 10.88
C ASN A 164 -22.47 19.60 12.31
N VAL A 165 -22.42 20.80 12.86
CA VAL A 165 -23.11 21.14 14.11
C VAL A 165 -24.56 21.46 13.77
N ILE A 166 -25.50 20.64 14.25
CA ILE A 166 -26.94 20.87 14.02
C ILE A 166 -27.50 21.79 15.10
N LYS A 167 -27.06 21.60 16.34
CA LYS A 167 -27.52 22.37 17.49
C LYS A 167 -26.39 22.51 18.49
N SER A 168 -26.20 23.71 19.02
CA SER A 168 -25.28 23.95 20.12
C SER A 168 -25.92 24.90 21.11
N ASN A 169 -25.82 24.58 22.39
CA ASN A 169 -26.13 25.48 23.50
C ASN A 169 -25.03 25.39 24.55
N ASP A 170 -25.23 26.02 25.71
CA ASP A 170 -24.21 26.11 26.77
C ASP A 170 -23.85 24.74 27.41
N PHE A 171 -24.67 23.71 27.22
CA PHE A 171 -24.50 22.40 27.86
C PHE A 171 -24.19 21.27 26.89
N VAL A 172 -24.66 21.36 25.64
CA VAL A 172 -24.65 20.27 24.66
C VAL A 172 -24.43 20.81 23.25
N THR A 173 -23.55 20.13 22.52
CA THR A 173 -23.40 20.26 21.07
C THR A 173 -23.82 18.95 20.40
N VAL A 174 -24.83 19.01 19.55
CA VAL A 174 -25.30 17.89 18.72
C VAL A 174 -24.67 18.02 17.33
N LYS A 175 -24.00 16.94 16.91
CA LYS A 175 -23.30 16.86 15.62
C LYS A 175 -23.86 15.73 14.78
N GLN A 176 -23.78 15.90 13.47
CA GLN A 176 -24.11 14.86 12.49
C GLN A 176 -22.99 14.76 11.46
N SER A 177 -22.63 13.52 11.10
CA SER A 177 -21.66 13.26 10.04
C SER A 177 -22.10 13.89 8.72
N LYS A 178 -21.17 14.56 8.04
CA LYS A 178 -21.34 15.07 6.67
C LYS A 178 -21.46 13.95 5.64
N TYR A 179 -20.86 12.80 5.93
CA TYR A 179 -20.73 11.68 5.02
C TYR A 179 -21.50 10.46 5.52
N ARG A 180 -22.09 9.72 4.57
CA ARG A 180 -22.61 8.37 4.82
C ARG A 180 -21.47 7.33 4.75
N CYS A 181 -21.78 6.07 5.05
CA CYS A 181 -20.84 4.98 4.84
C CYS A 181 -20.42 4.92 3.36
N PHE A 182 -19.11 4.83 3.11
CA PHE A 182 -18.52 4.74 1.77
C PHE A 182 -18.96 5.88 0.81
N ASP A 183 -19.20 7.07 1.36
CA ASP A 183 -19.61 8.23 0.57
C ASP A 183 -18.45 8.73 -0.30
N LYS A 184 -18.53 8.46 -1.61
CA LYS A 184 -17.49 8.77 -2.62
C LYS A 184 -17.01 10.22 -2.61
N ARG A 185 -17.80 11.15 -2.05
CA ARG A 185 -17.43 12.56 -1.93
C ARG A 185 -16.34 12.82 -0.89
N PHE A 186 -16.20 11.97 0.12
CA PHE A 186 -15.30 12.21 1.25
C PHE A 186 -13.88 12.48 0.80
N LEU A 187 -13.29 11.58 0.02
CA LEU A 187 -11.89 11.70 -0.38
C LEU A 187 -11.66 12.85 -1.36
N SER A 188 -12.60 13.12 -2.28
CA SER A 188 -12.52 14.30 -3.15
C SER A 188 -12.62 15.61 -2.36
N ASP A 189 -13.52 15.69 -1.39
CA ASP A 189 -13.75 16.90 -0.58
C ASP A 189 -12.53 17.20 0.29
N ILE A 190 -11.94 16.16 0.89
CA ILE A 190 -10.69 16.28 1.65
C ILE A 190 -9.54 16.75 0.77
N ARG A 191 -9.40 16.18 -0.44
CA ARG A 191 -8.35 16.58 -1.38
C ARG A 191 -8.48 18.05 -1.79
N ASN A 192 -9.70 18.55 -1.94
CA ASN A 192 -9.96 19.96 -2.25
C ASN A 192 -9.75 20.89 -1.06
N LEU A 193 -9.86 20.37 0.16
CA LEU A 193 -9.63 21.14 1.39
C LEU A 193 -8.13 21.30 1.71
N ILE A 194 -7.33 20.28 1.43
CA ILE A 194 -5.90 20.25 1.74
C ILE A 194 -5.13 20.84 0.56
N ASN A 195 -4.48 21.99 0.74
CA ASN A 195 -3.68 22.66 -0.29
C ASN A 195 -2.30 22.00 -0.57
N VAL A 196 -2.07 20.81 -0.02
CA VAL A 196 -0.83 20.04 -0.16
C VAL A 196 -1.13 18.84 -1.03
N GLN A 197 -0.21 18.48 -1.92
CA GLN A 197 -0.37 17.24 -2.68
C GLN A 197 -0.11 16.03 -1.78
N PRO A 198 -0.94 14.97 -1.84
CA PRO A 198 -0.66 13.74 -1.13
C PRO A 198 0.64 13.11 -1.64
N LEU A 199 1.37 12.52 -0.69
CA LEU A 199 2.58 11.74 -0.96
C LEU A 199 2.25 10.51 -1.80
N ALA A 200 1.13 9.84 -1.50
CA ALA A 200 0.63 8.69 -2.21
C ALA A 200 -0.91 8.67 -2.26
N ILE A 201 -1.46 8.17 -3.37
CA ILE A 201 -2.91 7.99 -3.57
C ILE A 201 -3.17 6.59 -4.14
N LEU A 202 -4.19 5.93 -3.60
CA LEU A 202 -4.87 4.78 -4.20
C LEU A 202 -6.31 5.18 -4.52
N ASN A 203 -6.70 5.04 -5.78
CA ASN A 203 -8.06 5.25 -6.29
C ASN A 203 -8.63 3.94 -6.83
#